data_AF-A0A4R4JQY5-F1
#
_entry.id   AF-A0A4R4JQY5-F1
#
_cell.length_a   1.000
_cell.length_b   1.000
_cell.length_c   1.000
_cell.angle_alpha   90.00
_cell.angle_beta   90.00
_cell.angle_gamma   90.00
#
_symmetry.space_group_name_H-M   'P 1'
#
loop_
_entity.id
_entity.type
_entity.pdbx_description
1 polymer ?
#
loop_
_entity_poly.entity_id
_entity_poly.type
_entity_poly.pdbx_seq_one_letter_code
_entity_poly.pdbx_strand_id
1 'polypeptide(L)'
;MGRRLYDVLLPLLARQGYRSAYAGISQPNPDSVGLHERLGYQHIGTYPKVGYKLGQWHDVGYWHLELEARTCPPSEIRPYSQITDCASALGCVLNRSTQQD
;
A
#
# COMPACT_ATOMS: atom_id res chain seq x y z
N MET A 1 8.62 -9.30 -6.84
CA MET A 1 8.23 -9.63 -5.45
C MET A 1 7.37 -8.57 -4.80
N GLY A 2 7.76 -7.28 -4.78
CA GLY A 2 6.96 -6.22 -4.14
C GLY A 2 5.49 -6.16 -4.58
N ARG A 3 5.21 -6.33 -5.88
CA ARG A 3 3.83 -6.37 -6.40
C ARG A 3 2.96 -7.44 -5.74
N ARG A 4 3.46 -8.68 -5.59
CA ARG A 4 2.71 -9.78 -4.98
C ARG A 4 2.30 -9.48 -3.55
N LEU A 5 3.13 -8.74 -2.79
CA LEU A 5 2.76 -8.31 -1.44
C LEU A 5 1.61 -7.28 -1.49
N TYR A 6 1.70 -6.29 -2.38
CA TYR A 6 0.66 -5.28 -2.54
C TYR A 6 -0.67 -5.84 -3.05
N ASP A 7 -0.62 -6.84 -3.94
CA ASP A 7 -1.81 -7.53 -4.44
C ASP A 7 -2.62 -8.19 -3.31
N VAL A 8 -1.97 -8.54 -2.19
CA VAL A 8 -2.64 -9.07 -0.99
C VAL A 8 -2.95 -7.97 0.02
N LEU A 9 -2.00 -7.06 0.27
CA LEU A 9 -2.11 -6.04 1.31
C LEU A 9 -3.23 -5.03 1.03
N LEU A 10 -3.34 -4.50 -0.19
CA LEU A 10 -4.31 -3.43 -0.49
C LEU A 10 -5.76 -3.90 -0.35
N PRO A 11 -6.16 -5.08 -0.87
CA PRO A 11 -7.49 -5.62 -0.63
C PRO A 11 -7.77 -5.91 0.86
N LEU A 12 -6.77 -6.32 1.63
CA LEU A 12 -6.93 -6.51 3.07
C LEU A 12 -7.21 -5.19 3.78
N LEU A 13 -6.46 -4.12 3.47
CA LEU A 13 -6.70 -2.79 4.05
C LEU A 13 -8.09 -2.26 3.70
N ALA A 14 -8.53 -2.42 2.45
CA ALA A 14 -9.89 -2.06 2.04
C ALA A 14 -10.94 -2.84 2.86
N ARG A 15 -10.75 -4.15 3.03
CA ARG A 15 -11.61 -4.99 3.89
C ARG A 15 -11.56 -4.57 5.36
N GLN A 16 -10.44 -4.08 5.88
CA GLN A 16 -10.40 -3.54 7.24
C GLN A 16 -11.17 -2.21 7.38
N GLY A 17 -11.53 -1.56 6.27
CA GLY A 17 -12.26 -0.28 6.27
C GLY A 17 -11.38 0.94 6.07
N TYR A 18 -10.08 0.76 5.78
CA TYR A 18 -9.21 1.87 5.38
C TYR A 18 -9.65 2.42 4.02
N ARG A 19 -9.60 3.76 3.86
CA ARG A 19 -9.98 4.46 2.62
C ARG A 19 -8.80 4.95 1.81
N SER A 20 -7.62 5.00 2.41
CA SER A 20 -6.41 5.48 1.74
C SER A 20 -5.18 4.74 2.25
N ALA A 21 -4.23 4.52 1.35
CA ALA A 21 -2.90 4.04 1.67
C ALA A 21 -1.87 5.10 1.28
N TYR A 22 -0.81 5.22 2.09
CA TYR A 22 0.28 6.15 1.84
C TYR A 22 1.60 5.38 1.77
N ALA A 23 2.41 5.69 0.76
CA ALA A 23 3.74 5.15 0.58
C ALA A 23 4.78 6.28 0.71
N GLY A 24 5.62 6.20 1.73
CA GLY A 24 6.79 7.06 1.88
C GLY A 24 8.00 6.44 1.17
N ILE A 25 8.62 7.16 0.24
CA ILE A 25 9.72 6.65 -0.59
C ILE A 25 10.90 7.61 -0.48
N SER A 26 12.02 7.12 0.08
CA SER A 26 13.31 7.84 0.07
C SER A 26 13.82 7.98 -1.37
N GLN A 27 14.26 9.17 -1.75
CA GLN A 27 14.68 9.49 -3.11
C GLN A 27 16.22 9.61 -3.23
N PRO A 28 16.78 9.27 -4.41
CA PRO A 28 16.11 8.76 -5.62
C PRO A 28 15.79 7.25 -5.53
N ASN A 29 14.60 6.83 -5.99
CA ASN A 29 14.24 5.41 -6.08
C ASN A 29 13.22 5.13 -7.22
N PRO A 30 13.66 5.13 -8.50
CA PRO A 30 12.76 4.99 -9.65
C PRO A 30 12.01 3.65 -9.69
N ASP A 31 12.61 2.57 -9.18
CA ASP A 31 11.99 1.25 -9.15
C ASP A 31 10.77 1.22 -8.22
N SER A 32 10.92 1.78 -7.01
CA SER A 32 9.83 1.90 -6.05
C SER A 32 8.76 2.86 -6.55
N VAL A 33 9.15 4.01 -7.10
CA VAL A 33 8.21 4.99 -7.68
C VAL A 33 7.37 4.33 -8.78
N GLY A 34 8.02 3.71 -9.76
CA GLY A 34 7.32 3.05 -10.86
C GLY A 34 6.44 1.87 -10.41
N LEU A 35 6.82 1.15 -9.34
CA LEU A 35 5.97 0.13 -8.75
C LEU A 35 4.67 0.74 -8.18
N HIS A 36 4.78 1.79 -7.36
CA HIS A 36 3.61 2.42 -6.73
C HIS A 36 2.71 3.08 -7.77
N GLU A 37 3.27 3.79 -8.76
CA GLU A 37 2.49 4.43 -9.83
C GLU A 37 1.72 3.40 -10.67
N ARG A 38 2.32 2.24 -10.99
CA ARG A 38 1.61 1.13 -11.66
C ARG A 38 0.49 0.51 -10.82
N LEU A 39 0.54 0.66 -9.50
CA LEU A 39 -0.52 0.25 -8.58
C LEU A 39 -1.60 1.35 -8.40
N GLY A 40 -1.49 2.47 -9.11
CA GLY A 40 -2.46 3.57 -9.09
C GLY A 40 -2.16 4.64 -8.04
N TYR A 41 -1.02 4.57 -7.35
CA TYR A 41 -0.64 5.64 -6.43
C TYR A 41 -0.30 6.93 -7.18
N GLN A 42 -0.62 8.06 -6.57
CA GLN A 42 -0.34 9.40 -7.06
C GLN A 42 0.62 10.13 -6.13
N HIS A 43 1.63 10.81 -6.67
CA HIS A 43 2.54 11.63 -5.89
C HIS A 43 1.80 12.83 -5.30
N ILE A 44 1.98 13.09 -4.00
CA ILE A 44 1.30 14.19 -3.29
C ILE A 44 2.25 15.23 -2.70
N GLY A 45 3.55 14.95 -2.68
CA GLY A 45 4.53 15.89 -2.13
C GLY A 45 5.86 15.25 -1.76
N THR A 46 6.88 16.09 -1.62
CA THR A 46 8.24 15.69 -1.24
C THR A 46 8.79 16.60 -0.17
N TYR A 47 9.37 16.00 0.87
CA TYR A 47 10.13 16.70 1.89
C TYR A 47 11.61 16.70 1.47
N PRO A 48 12.18 17.86 1.08
CA PRO A 48 13.57 17.93 0.64
C PRO A 48 14.53 17.82 1.81
N LYS A 49 15.63 17.06 1.65
CA LYS A 49 16.74 16.90 2.60
C LYS A 49 16.27 16.61 4.03
N VAL A 50 15.24 15.78 4.18
CA VAL A 50 14.56 15.54 5.45
C VAL A 50 15.30 14.54 6.35
N GLY A 51 16.14 13.67 5.78
CA GLY A 51 16.89 12.67 6.55
C GLY A 51 18.35 12.57 6.15
N TYR A 52 19.26 12.49 7.13
CA TYR A 52 20.68 12.24 6.88
C TYR A 52 21.03 10.77 7.15
N LYS A 53 21.56 10.06 6.16
CA LYS A 53 21.93 8.64 6.30
C LYS A 53 23.02 8.28 5.30
N LEU A 54 24.03 7.52 5.73
CA LEU A 54 25.16 7.08 4.89
C LEU A 54 25.86 8.25 4.18
N GLY A 55 26.18 9.31 4.92
CA GLY A 55 26.98 10.42 4.40
C GLY A 55 26.25 11.42 3.52
N GLN A 56 24.93 11.30 3.36
CA GLN A 56 24.14 12.16 2.47
C GLN A 56 22.77 12.50 3.05
N TRP A 57 22.25 13.66 2.64
CA TRP A 57 20.88 14.07 2.89
C TRP A 57 19.96 13.49 1.83
N HIS A 58 18.81 12.97 2.24
CA HIS A 58 17.81 12.31 1.41
C HIS A 58 16.50 13.08 1.44
N ASP A 59 15.84 13.14 0.29
CA ASP A 59 14.45 13.57 0.21
C ASP A 59 13.54 12.38 0.51
N VAL A 60 12.32 12.65 0.98
CA VAL A 60 11.27 11.63 1.10
C VAL A 60 10.01 12.14 0.41
N GLY A 61 9.58 11.42 -0.62
CA GLY A 61 8.31 11.65 -1.29
C GLY A 61 7.20 10.81 -0.69
N TYR A 62 5.97 11.32 -0.73
CA TYR A 62 4.77 10.58 -0.38
C TYR A 62 3.89 10.38 -1.61
N TRP A 63 3.38 9.16 -1.72
CA TRP A 63 2.41 8.73 -2.72
C TRP A 63 1.14 8.27 -2.01
N HIS A 64 -0.02 8.62 -2.57
CA HIS A 64 -1.34 8.31 -2.04
C HIS A 64 -2.10 7.41 -3.01
N LEU A 65 -2.82 6.44 -2.45
CA LEU A 65 -3.78 5.61 -3.18
C LEU A 65 -5.13 5.67 -2.45
N GLU A 66 -6.20 5.93 -3.18
CA GLU A 66 -7.57 5.72 -2.71
C GLU A 66 -7.93 4.24 -2.84
N LEU A 67 -8.30 3.61 -1.73
CA LEU A 67 -8.60 2.18 -1.68
C LEU A 67 -10.07 1.88 -1.99
N GLU A 68 -10.96 2.68 -1.41
CA GLU A 68 -12.42 2.56 -1.49
C GLU A 68 -13.04 3.94 -1.21
N ALA A 69 -14.25 4.16 -1.71
CA ALA A 69 -14.97 5.41 -1.50
C ALA A 69 -15.18 5.72 -0.01
N ARG A 70 -15.05 6.99 0.36
CA ARG A 70 -15.26 7.47 1.73
C ARG A 70 -16.74 7.38 2.11
N THR A 71 -17.04 6.85 3.29
CA THR A 71 -18.40 6.79 3.85
C THR A 71 -18.61 7.86 4.92
N CYS A 72 -19.84 8.35 5.07
CA CYS A 72 -20.23 9.30 6.10
C CYS A 72 -21.47 8.78 6.87
N PRO A 73 -21.35 8.44 8.17
CA PRO A 73 -20.11 8.42 8.96
C PRO A 73 -19.13 7.31 8.50
N PRO A 74 -17.83 7.44 8.81
CA PRO A 74 -16.89 6.34 8.61
C PRO A 74 -17.25 5.19 9.55
N SER A 75 -17.13 3.95 9.07
CA SER A 75 -17.13 2.76 9.94
C SER A 75 -15.81 2.65 10.69
N GLU A 76 -15.83 2.08 11.90
CA GLU A 76 -14.58 1.74 12.60
C GLU A 76 -13.75 0.74 11.81
N ILE A 77 -12.43 0.84 11.99
CA ILE A 77 -11.49 -0.08 11.35
C ILE A 77 -11.60 -1.45 12.02
N ARG A 78 -11.82 -2.47 11.20
CA ARG A 78 -11.84 -3.87 11.66
C ARG A 78 -10.41 -4.34 11.93
N PRO A 79 -10.10 -4.85 13.13
CA PRO A 79 -8.84 -5.50 13.42
C PRO A 79 -8.55 -6.65 12.44
N TYR A 80 -7.27 -6.89 12.17
CA TYR A 80 -6.85 -7.94 11.24
C TYR A 80 -7.39 -9.32 11.63
N SER A 81 -7.39 -9.68 12.91
CA SER A 81 -7.92 -10.95 13.42
C SER A 81 -9.38 -11.18 12.99
N GLN A 82 -10.20 -10.13 13.00
CA GLN A 82 -11.62 -10.21 12.67
C GLN A 82 -11.90 -10.35 11.16
N ILE A 83 -10.90 -10.12 10.29
CA ILE A 83 -11.04 -10.31 8.83
C ILE A 83 -10.38 -11.59 8.32
N THR A 84 -9.53 -12.23 9.14
CA THR A 84 -8.84 -13.48 8.82
C THR A 84 -9.55 -14.74 9.31
N ASP A 85 -10.41 -14.63 10.32
CA ASP A 85 -11.15 -15.78 10.90
C ASP A 85 -12.19 -16.37 9.94
N CYS A 86 -12.54 -15.67 8.86
CA CYS A 86 -13.20 -16.28 7.71
C CYS A 86 -12.14 -17.08 6.91
N ALA A 87 -11.97 -18.35 7.27
CA ALA A 87 -11.02 -19.34 6.75
C ALA A 87 -10.95 -19.56 5.21
N SER A 88 -11.57 -18.70 4.39
CA SER A 88 -11.53 -18.74 2.92
C SER A 88 -10.77 -17.58 2.26
N ALA A 89 -10.49 -16.47 2.97
CA ALA A 89 -10.07 -15.25 2.30
C ALA A 89 -8.57 -15.20 1.93
N LEU A 90 -7.67 -15.70 2.79
CA LEU A 90 -6.22 -15.73 2.49
C LEU A 90 -5.86 -16.83 1.48
N GLY A 91 -6.50 -18.00 1.58
CA GLY A 91 -6.29 -19.10 0.62
C GLY A 91 -6.71 -18.72 -0.80
N CYS A 92 -7.77 -17.92 -0.96
CA CYS A 92 -8.25 -17.51 -2.28
C CYS A 92 -7.40 -16.40 -2.93
N VAL A 93 -6.71 -15.59 -2.13
CA VAL A 93 -5.80 -14.54 -2.62
C VAL A 93 -4.42 -15.11 -2.96
N LEU A 94 -3.91 -16.03 -2.12
CA LEU A 94 -2.63 -16.68 -2.37
C LEU A 94 -2.69 -17.72 -3.51
N ASN A 95 -3.80 -18.46 -3.69
CA ASN A 95 -3.90 -19.48 -4.76
C ASN A 95 -4.17 -18.93 -6.17
N ARG A 96 -4.50 -17.65 -6.36
CA ARG A 96 -4.71 -17.09 -7.71
C ARG A 96 -3.40 -16.72 -8.42
N SER A 97 -2.30 -16.60 -7.70
CA SER A 97 -1.00 -16.21 -8.27
C SER A 97 -0.16 -17.39 -8.77
N THR A 98 -0.69 -18.61 -8.69
CA THR A 98 -0.07 -19.85 -9.20
C THR A 98 -0.74 -20.41 -10.47
N GLN A 99 -1.69 -19.69 -11.08
CA GLN A 99 -2.40 -20.13 -12.31
C GLN A 99 -2.24 -19.18 -13.50
N GLN A 100 -1.21 -18.34 -13.50
CA GLN A 100 -0.80 -17.53 -14.66
C GLN A 100 0.70 -17.72 -14.90
N ASP A 101 1.05 -18.95 -15.31
CA ASP A 101 2.25 -19.30 -16.07
C ASP A 101 1.80 -20.15 -17.27
#